data_AF-A0A820ZVC7-F1
#
_entry.id   AF-A0A820ZVC7-F1
#
_cell.length_a   1.000
_cell.length_b   1.000
_cell.length_c   1.000
_cell.angle_alpha   90.00
_cell.angle_beta   90.00
_cell.angle_gamma   90.00
#
_symmetry.space_group_name_H-M   'P 1'
#
loop_
_entity.id
_entity.type
_entity.pdbx_description
1 polymer ?
#
loop_
_entity_poly.entity_id
_entity_poly.type
_entity_poly.pdbx_seq_one_letter_code
_entity_poly.pdbx_strand_id
1 'polypeptide(L)'
;ESALLGRDTLRLATEQHAQTNKSNVLSTSIINTANKIRNATQVKILEQHVQHAFQHWSLKFKQNNKFLSSSDSPNITVTNHLNDRQQPVVLRKPRQRIRTEKNWRLFYQKFAMDHARPTLIWNNKTRDELRETIENEIRNFNIDKDLGHGHLISWNHNEFEVLYQCLNDEIKIGSVYLRLLLEQGELTANNDAAADAYNPYEFFNDLYHRFLLSQPVNIKQASMKSMCLQAMTIVYARHYETIGPFNDTRHLVLMLDRSTDKCERDRLLMFISKLILNHRNVRDIIDCGGVKILIQLMCLAHLHINRAQVPLASNVLESSTTMTRENEKEWYYGKQDKEKVGPYSFSEIKDLHKEGVFDAKTRFWAQGLDGWKTMDRIPQLKWTLLAGGQSLFNDSELAAIILDILISMSELYPSRDQVNGAIIRPFPKIKRLLNDPTCLPHVVQLLLTFDPNLVEKIVILLNKLTQDNPLLAQFYMTGVFYFILMYTGSNILPLGHFLKYTHLAQAFRSDEQQQKSGEKKDIYFRSILGHILPEAMICYLENYGSEKFAQMFLGEFDQPETIWSNEMRRLMIEKIAVHLADYSPRLMSNVSAIYSYCTIPIINYPQLENELFCNTYYLRHLCDEQKFPEWPIR
;
A
#
# COMPACT_ATOMS: atom_id res chain seq x y z
N GLU A 1 15.59 -18.17 52.90
CA GLU A 1 16.72 -19.05 52.51
C GLU A 1 16.67 -19.59 51.08
N SER A 2 15.55 -19.58 50.36
CA SER A 2 15.44 -20.11 48.98
C SER A 2 16.04 -19.22 47.87
N ALA A 3 16.38 -17.95 48.14
CA ALA A 3 16.97 -17.05 47.14
C ALA A 3 18.51 -17.10 47.07
N LEU A 4 19.19 -17.72 48.05
CA LEU A 4 20.65 -17.86 48.08
C LEU A 4 21.13 -19.11 47.33
N LEU A 5 20.37 -20.21 47.33
CA LEU A 5 20.72 -21.43 46.58
C LEU A 5 20.61 -21.29 45.04
N GLY A 6 19.80 -20.36 44.54
CA GLY A 6 19.61 -20.14 43.10
C GLY A 6 20.75 -19.38 42.41
N ARG A 7 21.56 -18.64 43.17
CA ARG A 7 22.70 -17.88 42.61
C ARG A 7 23.96 -18.73 42.46
N ASP A 8 24.19 -19.69 43.35
CA ASP A 8 25.36 -20.57 43.27
C ASP A 8 25.21 -21.63 42.17
N THR A 9 23.98 -22.07 41.89
CA THR A 9 23.68 -23.02 40.80
C THR A 9 23.88 -22.42 39.41
N LEU A 10 23.58 -21.12 39.22
CA LEU A 10 23.83 -20.40 37.96
C LEU A 10 25.32 -20.11 37.73
N ARG A 11 26.11 -19.89 38.78
CA ARG A 11 27.57 -19.74 38.71
C ARG A 11 28.28 -21.04 38.37
N LEU A 12 27.87 -22.15 39.00
CA LEU A 12 28.41 -23.48 38.68
C LEU A 12 28.09 -23.91 37.24
N ALA A 13 26.88 -23.60 36.74
CA ALA A 13 26.51 -23.91 35.35
C ALA A 13 27.29 -23.08 34.32
N THR A 14 27.60 -21.80 34.63
CA THR A 14 28.39 -20.94 33.73
C THR A 14 29.88 -21.29 33.75
N GLU A 15 30.43 -21.72 34.88
CA GLU A 15 31.82 -22.21 34.97
C GLU A 15 32.00 -23.58 34.28
N GLN A 16 31.02 -24.48 34.37
CA GLN A 16 31.03 -25.75 33.64
C GLN A 16 30.87 -25.57 32.11
N HIS A 17 30.06 -24.60 31.67
CA HIS A 17 29.98 -24.25 30.25
C HIS A 17 31.25 -23.57 29.71
N ALA A 18 31.92 -22.76 30.54
CA ALA A 18 33.20 -22.13 30.16
C ALA A 18 34.35 -23.16 30.10
N GLN A 19 34.37 -24.15 30.99
CA GLN A 19 35.37 -25.24 30.97
C GLN A 19 35.15 -26.21 29.81
N THR A 20 33.90 -26.57 29.48
CA THR A 20 33.59 -27.42 28.32
C THR A 20 33.86 -26.73 26.98
N ASN A 21 33.63 -25.42 26.88
CA ASN A 21 34.03 -24.66 25.68
C ASN A 21 35.57 -24.54 25.56
N LYS A 22 36.30 -24.37 26.65
CA LYS A 22 37.78 -24.39 26.62
C LYS A 22 38.35 -25.76 26.26
N SER A 23 37.77 -26.86 26.76
CA SER A 23 38.21 -28.21 26.38
C SER A 23 37.90 -28.53 24.92
N ASN A 24 36.75 -28.09 24.40
CA ASN A 24 36.37 -28.27 22.99
C ASN A 24 37.20 -27.44 22.02
N VAL A 25 37.63 -26.23 22.41
CA VAL A 25 38.54 -25.39 21.61
C VAL A 25 39.96 -25.96 21.63
N LEU A 26 40.43 -26.49 22.76
CA LEU A 26 41.72 -27.17 22.84
C LEU A 26 41.74 -28.46 22.01
N SER A 27 40.70 -29.30 22.09
CA SER A 27 40.63 -30.54 21.31
C SER A 27 40.48 -30.30 19.79
N THR A 28 39.71 -29.29 19.37
CA THR A 28 39.67 -28.89 17.95
C THR A 28 40.99 -28.28 17.46
N SER A 29 41.71 -27.52 18.29
CA SER A 29 43.04 -27.01 17.93
C SER A 29 44.09 -28.12 17.79
N ILE A 30 44.05 -29.14 18.65
CA ILE A 30 44.95 -30.30 18.59
C ILE A 30 44.63 -31.16 17.37
N ILE A 31 43.35 -31.39 17.05
CA ILE A 31 42.92 -32.11 15.85
C ILE A 31 43.31 -31.35 14.58
N ASN A 32 43.14 -30.03 14.56
CA ASN A 32 43.56 -29.21 13.41
C ASN A 32 45.07 -29.18 13.24
N THR A 33 45.84 -29.19 14.32
CA THR A 33 47.31 -29.23 14.27
C THR A 33 47.80 -30.61 13.83
N ALA A 34 47.18 -31.70 14.32
CA ALA A 34 47.47 -33.06 13.87
C ALA A 34 47.12 -33.28 12.39
N ASN A 35 46.00 -32.74 11.92
CA ASN A 35 45.62 -32.78 10.50
C ASN A 35 46.56 -31.94 9.63
N LYS A 36 47.04 -30.79 10.12
CA LYS A 36 48.02 -29.96 9.42
C LYS A 36 49.38 -30.66 9.30
N ILE A 37 49.82 -31.35 10.36
CA ILE A 37 51.04 -32.17 10.34
C ILE A 37 50.85 -33.38 9.39
N ARG A 38 49.73 -34.10 9.46
CA ARG A 38 49.44 -35.25 8.59
C ARG A 38 49.37 -34.85 7.11
N ASN A 39 48.76 -33.70 6.80
CA ASN A 39 48.73 -33.15 5.44
C ASN A 39 50.12 -32.70 4.99
N ALA A 40 50.93 -32.07 5.85
CA ALA A 40 52.31 -31.72 5.53
C ALA A 40 53.21 -32.95 5.29
N THR A 41 52.96 -34.05 6.01
CA THR A 41 53.69 -35.32 5.82
C THR A 41 53.27 -36.01 4.51
N GLN A 42 51.97 -35.99 4.17
CA GLN A 42 51.47 -36.49 2.89
C GLN A 42 51.96 -35.65 1.70
N VAL A 43 52.04 -34.33 1.85
CA VAL A 43 52.61 -33.43 0.83
C VAL A 43 54.10 -33.72 0.63
N LYS A 44 54.88 -33.93 1.70
CA LYS A 44 56.29 -34.33 1.58
C LYS A 44 56.50 -35.69 0.91
N ILE A 45 55.63 -36.68 1.18
CA ILE A 45 55.70 -38.00 0.51
C ILE A 45 55.31 -37.88 -0.97
N LEU A 46 54.34 -37.02 -1.30
CA LEU A 46 53.98 -36.70 -2.68
C LEU A 46 55.12 -35.95 -3.39
N GLU A 47 55.75 -34.97 -2.75
CA GLU A 47 56.93 -34.27 -3.26
C GLU A 47 58.09 -35.24 -3.49
N GLN A 48 58.35 -36.18 -2.58
CA GLN A 48 59.37 -37.22 -2.77
C GLN A 48 59.04 -38.15 -3.94
N HIS A 49 57.79 -38.59 -4.11
CA HIS A 49 57.39 -39.39 -5.27
C HIS A 49 57.49 -38.61 -6.59
N VAL A 50 57.16 -37.32 -6.57
CA VAL A 50 57.32 -36.43 -7.73
C VAL A 50 58.80 -36.21 -8.04
N GLN A 51 59.65 -36.02 -7.02
CA GLN A 51 61.11 -35.91 -7.18
C GLN A 51 61.72 -37.20 -7.75
N HIS A 52 61.27 -38.37 -7.27
CA HIS A 52 61.71 -39.68 -7.77
C HIS A 52 61.25 -39.92 -9.21
N ALA A 53 60.04 -39.48 -9.56
CA ALA A 53 59.54 -39.50 -10.92
C ALA A 53 60.35 -38.59 -11.84
N PHE A 54 60.73 -37.38 -11.40
CA PHE A 54 61.59 -36.47 -12.15
C PHE A 54 63.03 -37.01 -12.31
N GLN A 55 63.58 -37.71 -11.32
CA GLN A 55 64.88 -38.38 -11.44
C GLN A 55 64.83 -39.54 -12.45
N HIS A 56 63.77 -40.35 -12.44
CA HIS A 56 63.58 -41.44 -13.42
C HIS A 56 63.37 -40.90 -14.84
N TRP A 57 62.72 -39.74 -14.97
CA TRP A 57 62.50 -39.07 -16.25
C TRP A 57 63.79 -38.41 -16.78
N SER A 58 64.61 -37.83 -15.89
CA SER A 58 65.96 -37.31 -16.20
C SER A 58 66.94 -38.40 -16.64
N LEU A 59 66.90 -39.59 -16.01
CA LEU A 59 67.70 -40.76 -16.38
C LEU A 59 67.31 -41.32 -17.76
N LYS A 60 66.01 -41.35 -18.10
CA LYS A 60 65.55 -41.72 -19.47
C LYS A 60 65.98 -40.71 -20.54
N PHE A 61 66.01 -39.41 -20.21
CA PHE A 61 66.50 -38.38 -21.11
C PHE A 61 68.02 -38.45 -21.34
N LYS A 62 68.80 -38.81 -20.31
CA LYS A 62 70.27 -39.00 -20.43
C LYS A 62 70.68 -40.30 -21.14
N GLN A 63 69.84 -41.34 -21.14
CA GLN A 63 70.06 -42.57 -21.93
C GLN A 63 69.74 -42.38 -23.42
N ASN A 64 68.73 -41.57 -23.76
CA ASN A 64 68.41 -41.26 -25.16
C ASN A 64 69.37 -40.26 -25.83
N ASN A 65 70.18 -39.54 -25.06
CA ASN A 65 71.20 -38.61 -25.58
C ASN A 65 72.62 -39.20 -25.66
N LYS A 66 72.77 -40.53 -25.56
CA LYS A 66 74.07 -41.23 -25.64
C LYS A 66 74.44 -41.74 -27.04
N PHE A 67 73.76 -41.29 -28.10
CA PHE A 67 74.04 -41.69 -29.48
C PHE A 67 74.76 -40.64 -30.34
N LEU A 68 75.29 -39.54 -29.77
CA LEU A 68 76.05 -38.55 -30.55
C LEU A 68 77.19 -37.91 -29.73
N SER A 69 78.28 -38.65 -29.48
CA SER A 69 79.65 -38.11 -29.39
C SER A 69 80.68 -39.21 -29.03
N SER A 70 81.36 -39.79 -30.01
CA SER A 70 82.75 -40.24 -29.87
C SER A 70 83.37 -40.46 -31.24
N SER A 71 84.44 -39.71 -31.49
CA SER A 71 85.36 -39.78 -32.61
C SER A 71 86.12 -41.12 -32.64
N ASP A 72 86.35 -41.66 -33.84
CA ASP A 72 87.70 -41.74 -34.45
C ASP A 72 87.64 -42.39 -35.85
N SER A 73 88.36 -41.78 -36.80
CA SER A 73 88.50 -42.07 -38.24
C SER A 73 89.50 -43.24 -38.50
N PRO A 74 89.79 -43.73 -39.74
CA PRO A 74 89.49 -43.18 -41.07
C PRO A 74 89.03 -44.17 -42.18
N ASN A 75 88.37 -43.67 -43.24
CA ASN A 75 88.79 -43.79 -44.65
C ASN A 75 87.67 -43.52 -45.68
N ILE A 76 88.04 -42.69 -46.67
CA ILE A 76 87.61 -42.66 -48.09
C ILE A 76 86.29 -41.94 -48.45
N THR A 77 86.52 -40.79 -49.09
CA THR A 77 85.76 -39.99 -50.04
C THR A 77 84.72 -40.73 -50.88
N VAL A 78 83.45 -40.27 -50.92
CA VAL A 78 82.65 -40.07 -52.15
C VAL A 78 81.53 -39.04 -51.88
N THR A 79 81.34 -38.20 -52.89
CA THR A 79 80.42 -37.08 -53.12
C THR A 79 78.90 -37.36 -53.08
N ASN A 80 78.16 -36.26 -52.88
CA ASN A 80 76.84 -35.89 -53.43
C ASN A 80 75.54 -36.15 -52.62
N HIS A 81 74.94 -35.01 -52.26
CA HIS A 81 73.52 -34.61 -52.36
C HIS A 81 72.42 -35.65 -52.12
N LEU A 82 71.51 -35.34 -51.19
CA LEU A 82 70.09 -35.07 -51.47
C LEU A 82 69.37 -34.53 -50.20
N ASN A 83 68.39 -33.66 -50.45
CA ASN A 83 67.62 -32.82 -49.52
C ASN A 83 66.98 -33.58 -48.34
N ASP A 84 66.96 -32.95 -47.16
CA ASP A 84 65.78 -33.03 -46.28
C ASP A 84 65.59 -31.73 -45.48
N ARG A 85 64.58 -30.93 -45.88
CA ARG A 85 64.13 -29.73 -45.17
C ARG A 85 63.26 -30.19 -43.99
N GLN A 86 63.83 -30.28 -42.79
CA GLN A 86 63.06 -30.51 -41.57
C GLN A 86 62.39 -29.21 -41.09
N GLN A 87 61.07 -29.13 -41.22
CA GLN A 87 60.23 -28.09 -40.60
C GLN A 87 60.27 -28.21 -39.06
N PRO A 88 60.24 -27.10 -38.30
CA PRO A 88 60.24 -27.16 -36.84
C PRO A 88 58.90 -27.69 -36.30
N VAL A 89 58.98 -28.75 -35.49
CA VAL A 89 57.86 -29.37 -34.78
C VAL A 89 57.29 -28.38 -33.75
N VAL A 90 56.06 -27.91 -33.97
CA VAL A 90 55.30 -27.11 -33.00
C VAL A 90 54.66 -28.03 -31.96
N LEU A 91 55.21 -28.04 -30.74
CA LEU A 91 54.62 -28.70 -29.57
C LEU A 91 53.27 -28.03 -29.20
N ARG A 92 52.16 -28.63 -29.61
CA ARG A 92 50.82 -28.22 -29.16
C ARG A 92 50.63 -28.59 -27.68
N LYS A 93 50.34 -27.60 -26.83
CA LYS A 93 49.92 -27.82 -25.44
C LYS A 93 48.70 -28.78 -25.41
N PRO A 94 48.65 -29.76 -24.49
CA PRO A 94 47.54 -30.69 -24.41
C PRO A 94 46.24 -29.93 -24.14
N ARG A 95 45.18 -30.22 -24.91
CA ARG A 95 43.84 -29.67 -24.71
C ARG A 95 43.31 -30.12 -23.35
N GLN A 96 43.45 -29.27 -22.32
CA GLN A 96 42.65 -29.39 -21.12
C GLN A 96 41.18 -29.23 -21.54
N ARG A 97 40.40 -30.30 -21.45
CA ARG A 97 38.93 -30.20 -21.55
C ARG A 97 38.47 -29.41 -20.33
N ILE A 98 38.30 -28.09 -20.51
CA ILE A 98 37.58 -27.25 -19.57
C ILE A 98 36.19 -27.86 -19.44
N ARG A 99 35.86 -28.45 -18.29
CA ARG A 99 34.48 -28.86 -17.99
C ARG A 99 33.67 -27.58 -17.91
N THR A 100 32.79 -27.36 -18.89
CA THR A 100 31.85 -26.25 -18.85
C THR A 100 30.83 -26.50 -17.74
N GLU A 101 30.99 -25.84 -16.59
CA GLU A 101 30.06 -25.87 -15.46
C GLU A 101 28.69 -25.26 -15.80
N LYS A 102 28.62 -24.45 -16.86
CA LYS A 102 27.43 -23.71 -17.27
C LYS A 102 26.71 -24.40 -18.44
N ASN A 103 25.38 -24.32 -18.43
CA ASN A 103 24.51 -24.94 -19.44
C ASN A 103 24.50 -24.15 -20.75
N TRP A 104 25.58 -24.24 -21.53
CA TRP A 104 25.71 -23.55 -22.81
C TRP A 104 24.64 -23.96 -23.83
N ARG A 105 24.13 -25.19 -23.76
CA ARG A 105 23.05 -25.64 -24.66
C ARG A 105 21.78 -24.81 -24.45
N LEU A 106 21.39 -24.61 -23.19
CA LEU A 106 20.25 -23.76 -22.86
C LEU A 106 20.53 -22.30 -23.21
N PHE A 107 21.75 -21.81 -22.99
CA PHE A 107 22.14 -20.46 -23.39
C PHE A 107 21.93 -20.22 -24.88
N TYR A 108 22.51 -21.05 -25.76
CA TYR A 108 22.36 -20.86 -27.21
C TYR A 108 20.92 -21.05 -27.70
N GLN A 109 20.17 -21.95 -27.08
CA GLN A 109 18.74 -22.10 -27.35
C GLN A 109 17.97 -20.82 -27.02
N LYS A 110 18.23 -20.22 -25.85
CA LYS A 110 17.59 -18.97 -25.42
C LYS A 110 18.13 -17.77 -26.19
N PHE A 111 19.40 -17.76 -26.58
CA PHE A 111 20.03 -16.67 -27.34
C PHE A 111 19.36 -16.44 -28.70
N ALA A 112 18.83 -17.49 -29.33
CA ALA A 112 18.12 -17.38 -30.60
C ALA A 112 16.67 -16.86 -30.46
N MET A 113 16.14 -16.78 -29.23
CA MET A 113 14.78 -16.31 -28.95
C MET A 113 14.80 -14.84 -28.56
N ASP A 114 13.71 -14.13 -28.80
CA ASP A 114 13.53 -12.77 -28.30
C ASP A 114 13.07 -12.80 -26.84
N HIS A 115 13.65 -11.92 -26.02
CA HIS A 115 13.31 -11.73 -24.61
C HIS A 115 13.02 -10.26 -24.34
N ALA A 116 11.88 -10.00 -23.70
CA ALA A 116 11.54 -8.70 -23.14
C ALA A 116 11.22 -8.91 -21.66
N ARG A 117 12.25 -8.81 -20.81
CA ARG A 117 12.16 -8.90 -19.35
C ARG A 117 12.73 -7.64 -18.71
N PRO A 118 12.37 -7.29 -17.47
CA PRO A 118 12.83 -6.05 -16.85
C PRO A 118 14.35 -6.03 -16.72
N THR A 119 15.02 -7.17 -16.62
CA THR A 119 16.48 -7.27 -16.55
C THR A 119 17.16 -7.52 -17.91
N LEU A 120 16.39 -7.81 -18.97
CA LEU A 120 16.94 -8.22 -20.26
C LEU A 120 16.03 -7.82 -21.42
N ILE A 121 16.56 -6.95 -22.29
CA ILE A 121 16.02 -6.70 -23.62
C ILE A 121 16.95 -7.41 -24.60
N TRP A 122 16.42 -8.40 -25.29
CA TRP A 122 17.14 -9.16 -26.30
C TRP A 122 16.23 -9.39 -27.50
N ASN A 123 16.46 -8.65 -28.58
CA ASN A 123 15.67 -8.70 -29.79
C ASN A 123 16.57 -8.83 -31.02
N ASN A 124 16.00 -8.82 -32.23
CA ASN A 124 16.80 -8.89 -33.44
C ASN A 124 17.80 -7.73 -33.57
N LYS A 125 17.42 -6.50 -33.16
CA LYS A 125 18.31 -5.34 -33.24
C LYS A 125 19.50 -5.44 -32.28
N THR A 126 19.29 -5.86 -31.03
CA THR A 126 20.40 -6.08 -30.09
C THR A 126 21.30 -7.23 -30.54
N ARG A 127 20.73 -8.26 -31.20
CA ARG A 127 21.51 -9.34 -31.83
C ARG A 127 22.38 -8.83 -32.97
N ASP A 128 21.82 -8.00 -33.83
CA ASP A 128 22.52 -7.42 -34.97
C ASP A 128 23.62 -6.44 -34.53
N GLU A 129 23.36 -5.56 -33.56
CA GLU A 129 24.37 -4.65 -32.99
C GLU A 129 25.54 -5.41 -32.34
N LEU A 130 25.25 -6.49 -31.60
CA LEU A 130 26.29 -7.37 -31.06
C LEU A 130 27.13 -7.99 -32.18
N ARG A 131 26.47 -8.52 -33.20
CA ARG A 131 27.12 -9.16 -34.34
C ARG A 131 28.02 -8.17 -35.09
N GLU A 132 27.50 -7.01 -35.43
CA GLU A 132 28.21 -5.96 -36.15
C GLU A 132 29.43 -5.48 -35.36
N THR A 133 29.27 -5.25 -34.04
CA THR A 133 30.37 -4.81 -33.17
C THR A 133 31.48 -5.86 -33.09
N ILE A 134 31.12 -7.15 -32.97
CA ILE A 134 32.10 -8.25 -32.98
C ILE A 134 32.78 -8.39 -34.36
N GLU A 135 32.03 -8.29 -35.46
CA GLU A 135 32.59 -8.36 -36.82
C GLU A 135 33.56 -7.19 -37.06
N ASN A 136 33.24 -5.98 -36.57
CA ASN A 136 34.13 -4.81 -36.62
C ASN A 136 35.40 -5.03 -35.78
N GLU A 137 35.26 -5.54 -34.56
CA GLU A 137 36.38 -5.83 -33.68
C GLU A 137 37.33 -6.89 -34.27
N ILE A 138 36.78 -7.96 -34.86
CA ILE A 138 37.56 -8.98 -35.55
C ILE A 138 38.31 -8.38 -36.75
N ARG A 139 37.66 -7.49 -37.51
CA ARG A 139 38.31 -6.79 -38.63
C ARG A 139 39.47 -5.93 -38.15
N ASN A 140 39.26 -5.11 -37.11
CA ASN A 140 40.30 -4.27 -36.53
C ASN A 140 41.46 -5.10 -35.98
N PHE A 141 41.17 -6.16 -35.23
CA PHE A 141 42.17 -7.08 -34.71
C PHE A 141 43.01 -7.74 -35.81
N ASN A 142 42.39 -8.13 -36.92
CA ASN A 142 43.12 -8.72 -38.05
C ASN A 142 44.03 -7.69 -38.74
N ILE A 143 43.57 -6.44 -38.90
CA ILE A 143 44.38 -5.35 -39.44
C ILE A 143 45.62 -5.14 -38.57
N ASP A 144 45.43 -5.01 -37.25
CA ASP A 144 46.54 -4.81 -36.31
C ASP A 144 47.49 -6.01 -36.31
N LYS A 145 46.93 -7.23 -36.35
CA LYS A 145 47.70 -8.47 -36.46
C LYS A 145 48.61 -8.49 -37.69
N ASP A 146 48.11 -8.07 -38.84
CA ASP A 146 48.86 -8.03 -40.10
C ASP A 146 49.91 -6.91 -40.10
N LEU A 147 49.64 -5.79 -39.40
CA LEU A 147 50.58 -4.68 -39.20
C LEU A 147 51.62 -4.94 -38.10
N GLY A 148 51.46 -5.99 -37.30
CA GLY A 148 52.28 -6.28 -36.12
C GLY A 148 53.76 -6.59 -36.36
N HIS A 149 54.26 -6.57 -37.60
CA HIS A 149 55.68 -6.76 -37.96
C HIS A 149 56.41 -7.89 -37.18
N GLY A 150 55.74 -9.03 -36.95
CA GLY A 150 56.33 -10.19 -36.25
C GLY A 150 56.18 -10.18 -34.73
N HIS A 151 55.54 -9.17 -34.14
CA HIS A 151 55.13 -9.16 -32.74
C HIS A 151 53.89 -10.05 -32.51
N LEU A 152 53.84 -10.69 -31.35
CA LEU A 152 52.69 -11.48 -30.92
C LEU A 152 51.58 -10.54 -30.45
N ILE A 153 50.52 -10.41 -31.24
CA ILE A 153 49.37 -9.57 -30.95
C ILE A 153 48.29 -10.36 -30.23
N SER A 154 47.73 -9.77 -29.16
CA SER A 154 46.66 -10.34 -28.34
C SER A 154 45.45 -9.42 -28.37
N TRP A 155 44.25 -9.99 -28.31
CA TRP A 155 43.00 -9.22 -28.33
C TRP A 155 42.83 -8.47 -27.01
N ASN A 156 42.59 -7.17 -27.09
CA ASN A 156 42.25 -6.34 -25.95
C ASN A 156 40.81 -6.58 -25.49
N HIS A 157 40.55 -7.76 -24.95
CA HIS A 157 39.23 -8.15 -24.44
C HIS A 157 38.80 -7.35 -23.21
N ASN A 158 39.70 -6.58 -22.59
CA ASN A 158 39.40 -5.79 -21.40
C ASN A 158 38.61 -4.52 -21.72
N GLU A 159 38.85 -3.92 -22.89
CA GLU A 159 38.18 -2.67 -23.31
C GLU A 159 37.03 -2.93 -24.29
N PHE A 160 36.88 -4.16 -24.78
CA PHE A 160 35.78 -4.51 -25.66
C PHE A 160 34.44 -4.39 -24.93
N GLU A 161 33.65 -3.41 -25.35
CA GLU A 161 32.28 -3.17 -24.88
C GLU A 161 31.36 -2.99 -26.08
N VAL A 162 30.15 -3.55 -25.98
CA VAL A 162 29.11 -3.41 -27.01
C VAL A 162 28.17 -2.30 -26.58
N LEU A 163 28.21 -1.18 -27.28
CA LEU A 163 27.33 -0.04 -27.05
C LEU A 163 26.02 -0.22 -27.82
N TYR A 164 24.98 -0.65 -27.11
CA TYR A 164 23.66 -0.89 -27.69
C TYR A 164 22.89 0.42 -27.91
N GLN A 165 23.03 1.02 -29.10
CA GLN A 165 22.38 2.29 -29.43
C GLN A 165 20.86 2.17 -29.42
N CYS A 166 20.31 1.01 -29.79
CA CYS A 166 18.88 0.74 -29.76
C CYS A 166 18.25 0.77 -28.36
N LEU A 167 19.06 0.76 -27.29
CA LEU A 167 18.60 0.81 -25.90
C LEU A 167 18.74 2.20 -25.26
N ASN A 168 19.29 3.20 -25.96
CA ASN A 168 19.52 4.53 -25.39
C ASN A 168 18.23 5.25 -24.95
N ASP A 169 17.11 4.96 -25.62
CA ASP A 169 15.80 5.53 -25.29
C ASP A 169 15.14 4.82 -24.10
N GLU A 170 15.64 3.65 -23.70
CA GLU A 170 15.11 2.90 -22.56
C GLU A 170 15.66 3.43 -21.24
N ILE A 171 14.76 3.65 -20.28
CA ILE A 171 15.15 4.11 -18.95
C ILE A 171 15.62 2.90 -18.15
N LYS A 172 16.94 2.79 -17.98
CA LYS A 172 17.58 1.78 -17.15
C LYS A 172 17.98 2.37 -15.80
N ILE A 173 17.56 1.73 -14.71
CA ILE A 173 17.97 2.06 -13.33
C ILE A 173 18.61 0.79 -12.75
N GLY A 174 19.88 0.87 -12.37
CA GLY A 174 20.67 -0.32 -12.03
C GLY A 174 20.69 -1.32 -13.18
N SER A 175 20.23 -2.55 -12.94
CA SER A 175 20.10 -3.61 -13.96
C SER A 175 18.71 -3.72 -14.58
N VAL A 176 17.78 -2.83 -14.26
CA VAL A 176 16.35 -2.96 -14.61
C VAL A 176 15.87 -1.86 -15.56
N TYR A 177 15.20 -2.27 -16.63
CA TYR A 177 14.47 -1.41 -17.57
C TYR A 177 13.10 -1.08 -17.00
N LEU A 178 12.89 0.21 -16.71
CA LEU A 178 11.74 0.71 -15.98
C LEU A 178 10.43 0.46 -16.73
N ARG A 179 10.41 0.68 -18.05
CA ARG A 179 9.23 0.47 -18.89
C ARG A 179 8.70 -0.97 -18.78
N LEU A 180 9.59 -1.95 -18.95
CA LEU A 180 9.23 -3.37 -18.85
C LEU A 180 8.83 -3.78 -17.44
N LEU A 181 9.42 -3.17 -16.40
CA LEU A 181 8.98 -3.39 -15.03
C LEU A 181 7.53 -2.92 -14.82
N LEU A 182 7.18 -1.75 -15.36
CA LEU A 182 5.84 -1.17 -15.25
C LEU A 182 4.81 -1.99 -16.05
N GLU A 183 5.14 -2.37 -17.29
CA GLU A 183 4.28 -3.22 -18.14
C GLU A 183 4.02 -4.60 -17.52
N GLN A 184 5.04 -5.22 -16.91
CA GLN A 184 4.87 -6.53 -16.24
C GLN A 184 4.20 -6.42 -14.86
N GLY A 185 4.36 -5.29 -14.18
CA GLY A 185 3.67 -4.99 -12.92
C GLY A 185 2.15 -4.94 -13.07
N GLU A 186 1.65 -4.60 -14.26
CA GLU A 186 0.22 -4.61 -14.62
C GLU A 186 -0.28 -6.00 -15.04
N LEU A 187 0.60 -6.91 -15.49
CA LEU A 187 0.22 -8.16 -16.14
C LEU A 187 0.57 -9.46 -15.38
N THR A 188 1.48 -9.48 -14.40
CA THR A 188 1.81 -10.72 -13.66
C THR A 188 2.05 -10.51 -12.16
N ALA A 189 1.12 -11.02 -11.34
CA ALA A 189 1.28 -11.25 -9.90
C ALA A 189 1.96 -12.59 -9.56
N ASN A 190 2.39 -13.36 -10.57
CA ASN A 190 2.92 -14.71 -10.39
C ASN A 190 4.41 -14.77 -10.69
N ASN A 191 5.19 -15.05 -9.64
CA ASN A 191 6.52 -15.67 -9.62
C ASN A 191 7.34 -15.52 -10.91
N ASP A 192 7.86 -14.33 -11.16
CA ASP A 192 8.88 -14.14 -12.19
C ASP A 192 10.28 -14.17 -11.57
N ALA A 193 11.11 -15.07 -12.12
CA ALA A 193 12.53 -15.31 -11.82
C ALA A 193 13.46 -14.06 -11.94
N ALA A 194 12.90 -12.86 -12.06
CA ALA A 194 13.64 -11.60 -11.97
C ALA A 194 13.86 -11.16 -10.51
N ALA A 195 13.05 -11.66 -9.55
CA ALA A 195 13.22 -11.38 -8.12
C ALA A 195 14.58 -11.85 -7.57
N ASP A 196 15.21 -12.86 -8.20
CA ASP A 196 16.50 -13.42 -7.77
C ASP A 196 17.72 -12.78 -8.46
N ALA A 197 17.53 -11.87 -9.42
CA ALA A 197 18.61 -11.36 -10.27
C ALA A 197 19.19 -10.00 -9.82
N TYR A 198 18.61 -9.34 -8.82
CA TYR A 198 19.09 -8.07 -8.27
C TYR A 198 18.77 -7.96 -6.78
N ASN A 199 19.56 -7.20 -6.03
CA ASN A 199 19.28 -6.91 -4.62
C ASN A 199 18.10 -5.92 -4.52
N PRO A 200 16.91 -6.32 -4.03
CA PRO A 200 15.72 -5.44 -4.04
C PRO A 200 15.92 -4.16 -3.22
N TYR A 201 16.74 -4.23 -2.17
CA TYR A 201 17.06 -3.07 -1.33
C TYR A 201 17.88 -2.02 -2.09
N GLU A 202 18.94 -2.44 -2.80
CA GLU A 202 19.77 -1.55 -3.61
C GLU A 202 18.96 -0.93 -4.75
N PHE A 203 18.20 -1.74 -5.48
CA PHE A 203 17.37 -1.23 -6.58
C PHE A 203 16.31 -0.25 -6.10
N PHE A 204 15.66 -0.53 -4.96
CA PHE A 204 14.71 0.40 -4.36
C PHE A 204 15.36 1.74 -3.96
N ASN A 205 16.58 1.71 -3.42
CA ASN A 205 17.33 2.93 -3.12
C ASN A 205 17.73 3.68 -4.40
N ASP A 206 18.16 2.99 -5.46
CA ASP A 206 18.48 3.60 -6.75
C ASP A 206 17.24 4.28 -7.37
N LEU A 207 16.07 3.64 -7.29
CA LEU A 207 14.80 4.22 -7.70
C LEU A 207 14.49 5.50 -6.89
N TYR A 208 14.68 5.45 -5.57
CA TYR A 208 14.45 6.60 -4.70
C TYR A 208 15.42 7.75 -4.97
N HIS A 209 16.71 7.45 -5.18
CA HIS A 209 17.70 8.46 -5.57
C HIS A 209 17.34 9.10 -6.90
N ARG A 210 16.92 8.31 -7.90
CA ARG A 210 16.47 8.84 -9.19
C ARG A 210 15.24 9.71 -9.04
N PHE A 211 14.29 9.32 -8.19
CA PHE A 211 13.11 10.09 -7.84
C PHE A 211 13.47 11.46 -7.22
N LEU A 212 14.42 11.50 -6.29
CA LEU A 212 14.87 12.75 -5.67
C LEU A 212 15.56 13.70 -6.65
N LEU A 213 16.32 13.15 -7.60
CA LEU A 213 17.01 13.92 -8.64
C LEU A 213 16.05 14.46 -9.72
N SER A 214 14.88 13.84 -9.90
CA SER A 214 13.85 14.31 -10.83
C SER A 214 13.08 15.50 -10.29
N GLN A 215 13.66 16.70 -10.44
CA GLN A 215 12.95 17.97 -10.26
C GLN A 215 11.97 18.16 -11.42
N PRO A 216 10.72 18.63 -11.20
CA PRO A 216 9.73 18.80 -12.25
C PRO A 216 9.97 20.10 -13.04
N VAL A 217 11.12 20.22 -13.72
CA VAL A 217 11.44 21.40 -14.56
C VAL A 217 10.82 21.25 -15.95
N ASN A 218 10.67 20.01 -16.44
CA ASN A 218 10.06 19.72 -17.73
C ASN A 218 9.17 18.46 -17.69
N ILE A 219 8.34 18.28 -18.73
CA ILE A 219 7.36 17.18 -18.85
C ILE A 219 8.05 15.81 -18.78
N LYS A 220 9.23 15.66 -19.38
CA LYS A 220 10.00 14.40 -19.34
C LYS A 220 10.43 14.05 -17.91
N GLN A 221 10.90 15.02 -17.13
CA GLN A 221 11.30 14.83 -15.73
C GLN A 221 10.10 14.61 -14.80
N ALA A 222 8.96 15.27 -15.07
CA ALA A 222 7.72 15.00 -14.33
C ALA A 222 7.25 13.56 -14.55
N SER A 223 7.29 13.08 -15.81
CA SER A 223 7.02 11.69 -16.17
C SER A 223 7.99 10.71 -15.48
N MET A 224 9.29 11.04 -15.43
CA MET A 224 10.31 10.26 -14.71
C MET A 224 9.99 10.10 -13.22
N LYS A 225 9.68 11.20 -12.53
CA LYS A 225 9.32 11.19 -11.10
C LYS A 225 8.12 10.27 -10.85
N SER A 226 7.13 10.41 -11.72
CA SER A 226 5.91 9.59 -11.74
C SER A 226 6.22 8.11 -11.91
N MET A 227 7.03 7.74 -12.91
CA MET A 227 7.40 6.34 -13.19
C MET A 227 8.24 5.74 -12.05
N CYS A 228 9.13 6.52 -11.44
CA CYS A 228 9.90 6.07 -10.27
C CYS A 228 8.97 5.77 -9.09
N LEU A 229 7.99 6.62 -8.78
CA LEU A 229 7.00 6.34 -7.71
C LEU A 229 6.20 5.07 -7.98
N GLN A 230 5.78 4.85 -9.22
CA GLN A 230 5.04 3.64 -9.60
C GLN A 230 5.91 2.38 -9.44
N ALA A 231 7.16 2.42 -9.90
CA ALA A 231 8.10 1.32 -9.72
C ALA A 231 8.43 1.06 -8.25
N MET A 232 8.66 2.11 -7.46
CA MET A 232 8.85 1.99 -6.00
C MET A 232 7.64 1.34 -5.34
N THR A 233 6.42 1.68 -5.77
CA THR A 233 5.18 1.06 -5.28
C THR A 233 5.15 -0.44 -5.56
N ILE A 234 5.48 -0.85 -6.79
CA ILE A 234 5.52 -2.27 -7.19
C ILE A 234 6.59 -3.04 -6.43
N VAL A 235 7.81 -2.51 -6.38
CA VAL A 235 8.97 -3.15 -5.73
C VAL A 235 8.72 -3.29 -4.23
N TYR A 236 8.25 -2.23 -3.56
CA TYR A 236 7.96 -2.28 -2.14
C TYR A 236 6.79 -3.24 -1.84
N ALA A 237 5.73 -3.24 -2.64
CA ALA A 237 4.62 -4.18 -2.44
C ALA A 237 5.06 -5.66 -2.45
N ARG A 238 6.07 -6.00 -3.26
CA ARG A 238 6.59 -7.37 -3.40
C ARG A 238 7.69 -7.72 -2.40
N HIS A 239 8.48 -6.73 -1.99
CA HIS A 239 9.73 -6.94 -1.26
C HIS A 239 9.83 -6.11 0.04
N TYR A 240 8.72 -5.67 0.63
CA TYR A 240 8.73 -4.85 1.85
C TYR A 240 9.45 -5.51 3.04
N GLU A 241 9.46 -6.85 3.11
CA GLU A 241 10.15 -7.59 4.19
C GLU A 241 11.67 -7.50 4.06
N THR A 242 12.21 -7.58 2.85
CA THR A 242 13.66 -7.48 2.60
C THR A 242 14.14 -6.03 2.61
N ILE A 243 13.32 -5.10 2.11
CA ILE A 243 13.61 -3.66 2.13
C ILE A 243 13.53 -3.11 3.55
N GLY A 244 12.55 -3.57 4.33
CA GLY A 244 12.30 -3.10 5.68
C GLY A 244 11.67 -1.70 5.72
N PRO A 245 11.80 -0.99 6.86
CA PRO A 245 11.18 0.32 7.04
C PRO A 245 11.82 1.39 6.15
N PHE A 246 11.00 2.29 5.64
CA PHE A 246 11.44 3.36 4.77
C PHE A 246 11.70 4.65 5.57
N ASN A 247 12.96 5.09 5.61
CA ASN A 247 13.36 6.23 6.46
C ASN A 247 12.67 7.55 6.09
N ASP A 248 12.34 7.75 4.81
CA ASP A 248 11.76 8.98 4.29
C ASP A 248 10.22 8.96 4.17
N THR A 249 9.54 8.07 4.90
CA THR A 249 8.07 8.02 4.94
C THR A 249 7.47 9.38 5.31
N ARG A 250 8.05 10.08 6.31
CA ARG A 250 7.60 11.44 6.68
C ARG A 250 7.70 12.42 5.51
N HIS A 251 8.80 12.37 4.75
CA HIS A 251 9.01 13.27 3.62
C HIS A 251 7.94 13.07 2.54
N LEU A 252 7.56 11.83 2.23
CA LEU A 252 6.52 11.53 1.24
C LEU A 252 5.13 12.00 1.68
N VAL A 253 4.77 11.85 2.95
CA VAL A 253 3.50 12.37 3.48
C VAL A 253 3.46 13.90 3.41
N LEU A 254 4.56 14.57 3.73
CA LEU A 254 4.66 16.03 3.59
C LEU A 254 4.69 16.48 2.12
N MET A 255 5.22 15.65 1.22
CA MET A 255 5.13 15.89 -0.22
C MET A 255 3.69 15.80 -0.71
N LEU A 256 2.91 14.82 -0.23
CA LEU A 256 1.48 14.71 -0.53
C LEU A 256 0.70 15.95 -0.08
N ASP A 257 1.00 16.49 1.10
CA ASP A 257 0.38 17.73 1.61
C ASP A 257 0.71 18.94 0.74
N ARG A 258 1.95 19.05 0.25
CA ARG A 258 2.45 20.20 -0.54
C ARG A 258 2.18 20.10 -2.04
N SER A 259 1.89 18.91 -2.56
CA SER A 259 1.67 18.69 -3.98
C SER A 259 0.44 19.45 -4.48
N THR A 260 0.56 19.96 -5.71
CA THR A 260 -0.49 20.60 -6.49
C THR A 260 -0.71 19.89 -7.83
N ASP A 261 -0.07 18.75 -8.07
CA ASP A 261 -0.27 17.93 -9.27
C ASP A 261 -1.10 16.69 -8.93
N LYS A 262 -2.20 16.49 -9.66
CA LYS A 262 -3.15 15.39 -9.39
C LYS A 262 -2.53 14.02 -9.66
N CYS A 263 -1.67 13.88 -10.67
CA CYS A 263 -1.00 12.61 -10.96
C CYS A 263 0.01 12.26 -9.86
N GLU A 264 0.81 13.23 -9.41
CA GLU A 264 1.73 13.06 -8.29
C GLU A 264 1.00 12.69 -7.00
N ARG A 265 -0.11 13.39 -6.68
CA ARG A 265 -0.97 13.06 -5.53
C ARG A 265 -1.37 11.60 -5.53
N ASP A 266 -1.90 11.13 -6.66
CA ASP A 266 -2.45 9.79 -6.79
C ASP A 266 -1.34 8.72 -6.66
N ARG A 267 -0.17 8.94 -7.28
CA ARG A 267 0.97 8.01 -7.16
C ARG A 267 1.60 8.00 -5.78
N LEU A 268 1.68 9.16 -5.11
CA LEU A 268 2.12 9.23 -3.71
C LEU A 268 1.16 8.45 -2.80
N LEU A 269 -0.16 8.60 -3.02
CA LEU A 269 -1.16 7.87 -2.24
C LEU A 269 -1.06 6.35 -2.48
N MET A 270 -0.90 5.92 -3.72
CA MET A 270 -0.65 4.51 -4.04
C MET A 270 0.61 3.99 -3.34
N PHE A 271 1.69 4.77 -3.32
CA PHE A 271 2.90 4.32 -2.66
C PHE A 271 2.73 4.25 -1.13
N ILE A 272 2.07 5.24 -0.53
CA ILE A 272 1.72 5.24 0.90
C ILE A 272 0.87 3.99 1.25
N SER A 273 -0.05 3.58 0.38
CA SER A 273 -0.84 2.35 0.56
C SER A 273 -0.01 1.08 0.65
N LYS A 274 1.23 1.09 0.15
CA LYS A 274 2.18 -0.03 0.28
C LYS A 274 3.16 0.17 1.42
N LEU A 275 3.54 1.42 1.73
CA LEU A 275 4.39 1.72 2.89
C LEU A 275 3.78 1.25 4.21
N ILE A 276 2.45 1.27 4.34
CA ILE A 276 1.74 0.81 5.54
C ILE A 276 1.89 -0.68 5.82
N LEU A 277 2.39 -1.50 4.88
CA LEU A 277 2.71 -2.92 5.13
C LEU A 277 3.76 -3.08 6.26
N ASN A 278 4.57 -2.05 6.54
CA ASN A 278 5.53 -2.05 7.63
C ASN A 278 5.06 -1.18 8.82
N HIS A 279 5.02 -1.76 10.02
CA HIS A 279 4.57 -1.07 11.25
C HIS A 279 5.30 0.24 11.54
N ARG A 280 6.62 0.31 11.28
CA ARG A 280 7.41 1.52 11.58
C ARG A 280 7.00 2.69 10.67
N ASN A 281 6.74 2.42 9.39
CA ASN A 281 6.26 3.44 8.46
C ASN A 281 4.90 3.98 8.89
N VAL A 282 3.99 3.11 9.36
CA VAL A 282 2.68 3.54 9.88
C VAL A 282 2.84 4.48 11.07
N ARG A 283 3.78 4.18 11.98
CA ARG A 283 4.12 5.08 13.09
C ARG A 283 4.60 6.43 12.57
N ASP A 284 5.48 6.45 11.58
CA ASP A 284 6.00 7.69 11.00
C ASP A 284 4.91 8.53 10.32
N ILE A 285 3.95 7.88 9.62
CA ILE A 285 2.76 8.52 9.03
C ILE A 285 1.88 9.15 10.14
N ILE A 286 1.65 8.43 11.23
CA ILE A 286 0.87 8.93 12.36
C ILE A 286 1.58 10.12 13.02
N ASP A 287 2.89 10.01 13.25
CA ASP A 287 3.68 11.01 13.97
C ASP A 287 3.88 12.30 13.18
N CYS A 288 3.78 12.28 11.84
CA CYS A 288 3.83 13.49 11.01
C CYS A 288 2.45 14.11 10.70
N GLY A 289 1.36 13.60 11.28
CA GLY A 289 0.01 14.12 11.04
C GLY A 289 -0.64 13.62 9.74
N GLY A 290 -0.13 12.53 9.15
CA GLY A 290 -0.63 11.96 7.91
C GLY A 290 -2.12 11.57 7.95
N VAL A 291 -2.63 11.18 9.12
CA VAL A 291 -4.06 10.85 9.29
C VAL A 291 -4.96 12.05 8.95
N LYS A 292 -4.61 13.26 9.40
CA LYS A 292 -5.38 14.48 9.12
C LYS A 292 -5.31 14.85 7.63
N ILE A 293 -4.14 14.69 7.00
CA ILE A 293 -3.95 14.93 5.56
C ILE A 293 -4.81 13.97 4.74
N LEU A 294 -4.81 12.68 5.09
CA LEU A 294 -5.62 11.64 4.44
C LEU A 294 -7.11 11.95 4.56
N ILE A 295 -7.62 12.24 5.76
CA ILE A 295 -9.04 12.58 5.98
C ILE A 295 -9.45 13.81 5.16
N GLN A 296 -8.61 14.84 5.15
CA GLN A 296 -8.84 16.05 4.38
C GLN A 296 -8.94 15.81 2.87
N LEU A 297 -8.12 14.91 2.32
CA LEU A 297 -8.20 14.48 0.93
C LEU A 297 -9.46 13.66 0.66
N MET A 298 -9.85 12.81 1.61
CA MET A 298 -11.02 11.94 1.51
C MET A 298 -12.33 12.74 1.42
N CYS A 299 -12.42 13.89 2.09
CA CYS A 299 -13.59 14.79 2.03
C CYS A 299 -13.91 15.29 0.61
N LEU A 300 -12.96 15.24 -0.33
CA LEU A 300 -13.20 15.62 -1.73
C LEU A 300 -14.26 14.74 -2.40
N ALA A 301 -14.54 13.53 -1.88
CA ALA A 301 -15.60 12.66 -2.37
C ALA A 301 -16.99 13.32 -2.41
N HIS A 302 -17.25 14.32 -1.55
CA HIS A 302 -18.50 15.10 -1.57
C HIS A 302 -18.68 15.92 -2.84
N LEU A 303 -17.60 16.24 -3.54
CA LEU A 303 -17.62 17.02 -4.79
C LEU A 303 -17.84 16.15 -6.03
N HIS A 304 -17.91 14.81 -5.89
CA HIS A 304 -18.05 13.93 -7.05
C HIS A 304 -19.39 14.16 -7.77
N ILE A 305 -19.32 14.46 -9.07
CA ILE A 305 -20.48 14.92 -9.85
C ILE A 305 -21.32 13.76 -10.38
N ASN A 306 -20.71 12.61 -10.69
CA ASN A 306 -21.34 11.50 -11.45
C ASN A 306 -22.19 10.52 -10.63
N ARG A 307 -22.69 10.91 -9.44
CA ARG A 307 -23.43 9.99 -8.56
C ARG A 307 -24.95 10.16 -8.70
N ALA A 308 -25.68 9.04 -8.68
CA ALA A 308 -27.13 9.05 -8.52
C ALA A 308 -27.47 9.60 -7.12
N GLN A 309 -28.23 10.69 -7.06
CA GLN A 309 -28.57 11.35 -5.80
C GLN A 309 -29.90 10.81 -5.27
N VAL A 310 -29.92 10.50 -3.97
CA VAL A 310 -31.17 10.36 -3.24
C VAL A 310 -31.78 11.77 -3.16
N PRO A 311 -33.04 11.99 -3.57
CA PRO A 311 -33.68 13.30 -3.45
C PRO A 311 -33.82 13.64 -1.95
N LEU A 312 -32.89 14.43 -1.44
CA LEU A 312 -32.91 14.95 -0.06
C LEU A 312 -33.89 16.13 0.07
N ALA A 313 -34.22 16.78 -1.06
CA ALA A 313 -35.31 17.73 -1.15
C ALA A 313 -36.58 16.98 -1.53
N SER A 314 -37.56 16.96 -0.63
CA SER A 314 -38.93 16.64 -0.98
C SER A 314 -39.36 17.58 -2.11
N ASN A 315 -39.77 16.99 -3.24
CA ASN A 315 -40.30 17.66 -4.42
C ASN A 315 -41.68 18.33 -4.17
N VAL A 316 -41.83 19.19 -3.15
CA VAL A 316 -43.15 19.72 -2.80
C VAL A 316 -43.25 21.25 -2.76
N LEU A 317 -42.16 22.03 -2.71
CA LEU A 317 -42.27 23.49 -2.87
C LEU A 317 -41.08 24.04 -3.67
N GLU A 318 -41.30 24.23 -4.98
CA GLU A 318 -40.56 25.14 -5.86
C GLU A 318 -39.02 24.97 -5.96
N SER A 319 -38.53 23.79 -6.39
CA SER A 319 -37.18 23.74 -6.96
C SER A 319 -37.22 24.32 -8.37
N SER A 320 -37.09 25.64 -8.50
CA SER A 320 -36.73 26.23 -9.78
C SER A 320 -35.43 25.57 -10.26
N THR A 321 -35.29 25.39 -11.58
CA THR A 321 -34.15 24.81 -12.30
C THR A 321 -32.80 25.54 -12.08
N THR A 322 -32.73 26.44 -11.09
CA THR A 322 -31.61 27.33 -10.75
C THR A 322 -30.91 27.02 -9.42
N MET A 323 -31.41 26.07 -8.61
CA MET A 323 -30.74 25.62 -7.37
C MET A 323 -29.59 24.66 -7.69
N THR A 324 -28.45 25.21 -8.11
CA THR A 324 -27.21 24.45 -8.30
C THR A 324 -26.60 24.02 -6.96
N ARG A 325 -26.07 22.78 -6.91
CA ARG A 325 -25.52 22.04 -5.75
C ARG A 325 -24.56 22.82 -4.83
N GLU A 326 -24.02 23.95 -5.29
CA GLU A 326 -22.91 24.69 -4.68
C GLU A 326 -23.31 26.12 -4.25
N ASN A 327 -24.61 26.46 -4.24
CA ASN A 327 -25.07 27.85 -4.08
C ASN A 327 -25.08 28.37 -2.63
N GLU A 328 -24.95 27.49 -1.63
CA GLU A 328 -24.89 27.94 -0.24
C GLU A 328 -23.64 28.79 0.02
N LYS A 329 -23.85 29.94 0.65
CA LYS A 329 -22.82 30.96 0.86
C LYS A 329 -22.05 30.69 2.15
N GLU A 330 -20.97 29.93 2.04
CA GLU A 330 -20.12 29.51 3.17
C GLU A 330 -18.75 30.20 3.23
N TRP A 331 -18.27 30.72 2.10
CA TRP A 331 -16.87 31.12 1.94
C TRP A 331 -16.64 32.61 2.16
N TYR A 332 -15.59 32.93 2.90
CA TYR A 332 -15.11 34.29 3.07
C TYR A 332 -13.65 34.36 2.66
N TYR A 333 -13.24 35.46 2.03
CA TYR A 333 -11.83 35.73 1.75
C TYR A 333 -11.40 37.08 2.35
N GLY A 334 -10.12 37.19 2.66
CA GLY A 334 -9.52 38.41 3.21
C GLY A 334 -8.90 39.26 2.11
N LYS A 335 -9.22 40.55 2.05
CA LYS A 335 -8.54 41.54 1.20
C LYS A 335 -7.30 42.11 1.91
N GLN A 336 -6.43 42.80 1.18
CA GLN A 336 -5.16 43.35 1.70
C GLN A 336 -5.34 44.24 2.95
N ASP A 337 -6.51 44.88 3.13
CA ASP A 337 -6.85 45.73 4.28
C ASP A 337 -7.46 45.00 5.49
N LYS A 338 -7.32 43.67 5.58
CA LYS A 338 -7.92 42.82 6.64
C LYS A 338 -9.45 42.83 6.69
N GLU A 339 -10.11 43.40 5.71
CA GLU A 339 -11.56 43.31 5.56
C GLU A 339 -11.97 41.89 5.16
N LYS A 340 -12.97 41.36 5.88
CA LYS A 340 -13.62 40.09 5.60
C LYS A 340 -14.68 40.31 4.52
N VAL A 341 -14.49 39.69 3.35
CA VAL A 341 -15.40 39.83 2.20
C VAL A 341 -16.15 38.51 2.00
N GLY A 342 -17.48 38.55 1.97
CA GLY A 342 -18.37 37.38 1.87
C GLY A 342 -19.64 37.51 2.71
N PRO A 343 -20.49 36.47 2.78
CA PRO A 343 -20.21 35.11 2.30
C PRO A 343 -20.44 34.93 0.79
N TYR A 344 -19.67 34.03 0.19
CA TYR A 344 -19.79 33.58 -1.20
C TYR A 344 -20.07 32.08 -1.28
N SER A 345 -20.75 31.68 -2.34
CA SER A 345 -20.93 30.28 -2.69
C SER A 345 -19.66 29.70 -3.31
N PHE A 346 -19.52 28.37 -3.34
CA PHE A 346 -18.35 27.77 -3.98
C PHE A 346 -18.33 28.00 -5.50
N SER A 347 -19.51 28.10 -6.14
CA SER A 347 -19.64 28.50 -7.54
C SER A 347 -19.14 29.94 -7.78
N GLU A 348 -19.54 30.90 -6.95
CA GLU A 348 -19.07 32.29 -7.01
C GLU A 348 -17.54 32.37 -6.83
N ILE A 349 -16.97 31.58 -5.91
CA ILE A 349 -15.49 31.51 -5.73
C ILE A 349 -14.79 30.97 -6.98
N LYS A 350 -15.36 29.96 -7.66
CA LYS A 350 -14.79 29.44 -8.92
C LYS A 350 -14.77 30.52 -10.01
N ASP A 351 -15.83 31.32 -10.12
CA ASP A 351 -15.91 32.36 -11.14
C ASP A 351 -14.97 33.53 -10.85
N LEU A 352 -14.90 34.00 -9.60
CA LEU A 352 -13.92 35.00 -9.17
C LEU A 352 -12.47 34.52 -9.34
N HIS A 353 -12.19 33.22 -9.20
CA HIS A 353 -10.87 32.66 -9.50
C HIS A 353 -10.55 32.71 -11.00
N LYS A 354 -11.52 32.42 -11.89
CA LYS A 354 -11.33 32.54 -13.34
C LYS A 354 -11.08 33.99 -13.77
N GLU A 355 -11.67 34.95 -13.06
CA GLU A 355 -11.44 36.39 -13.25
C GLU A 355 -10.07 36.88 -12.73
N GLY A 356 -9.30 36.02 -12.06
CA GLY A 356 -7.96 36.35 -11.56
C GLY A 356 -7.96 37.16 -10.25
N VAL A 357 -9.06 37.13 -9.48
CA VAL A 357 -9.18 37.88 -8.21
C VAL A 357 -8.32 37.27 -7.09
N PHE A 358 -7.97 35.98 -7.20
CA PHE A 358 -7.29 35.24 -6.14
C PHE A 358 -5.92 34.72 -6.57
N ASP A 359 -4.95 34.83 -5.67
CA ASP A 359 -3.66 34.16 -5.75
C ASP A 359 -3.60 32.98 -4.77
N ALA A 360 -2.62 32.09 -4.92
CA ALA A 360 -2.40 30.97 -4.01
C ALA A 360 -2.23 31.39 -2.53
N LYS A 361 -1.79 32.63 -2.28
CA LYS A 361 -1.59 33.19 -0.94
C LYS A 361 -2.82 33.88 -0.36
N THR A 362 -3.90 34.03 -1.13
CA THR A 362 -5.16 34.61 -0.64
C THR A 362 -5.70 33.77 0.50
N ARG A 363 -6.12 34.43 1.59
CA ARG A 363 -6.63 33.77 2.79
C ARG A 363 -8.14 33.61 2.70
N PHE A 364 -8.61 32.42 3.00
CA PHE A 364 -10.01 32.04 3.08
C PHE A 364 -10.37 31.55 4.47
N TRP A 365 -11.65 31.68 4.81
CA TRP A 365 -12.25 31.16 6.01
C TRP A 365 -13.67 30.65 5.69
N ALA A 366 -14.04 29.54 6.33
CA ALA A 366 -15.36 28.94 6.28
C ALA A 366 -15.60 28.19 7.60
N GLN A 367 -16.86 27.94 7.94
CA GLN A 367 -17.18 27.20 9.16
C GLN A 367 -16.60 25.77 9.10
N GLY A 368 -15.98 25.32 10.19
CA GLY A 368 -15.29 24.02 10.26
C GLY A 368 -13.78 24.08 9.97
N LEU A 369 -13.26 25.21 9.47
CA LEU A 369 -11.82 25.45 9.42
C LEU A 369 -11.28 25.92 10.79
N ASP A 370 -10.07 25.50 11.12
CA ASP A 370 -9.24 25.91 12.26
C ASP A 370 -8.63 27.32 12.09
N GLY A 371 -9.41 28.25 11.52
CA GLY A 371 -9.03 29.64 11.29
C GLY A 371 -8.79 30.00 9.82
N TRP A 372 -8.26 31.20 9.59
CA TRP A 372 -7.95 31.70 8.25
C TRP A 372 -6.77 30.92 7.65
N LYS A 373 -6.97 30.35 6.46
CA LYS A 373 -5.97 29.55 5.76
C LYS A 373 -5.76 30.06 4.34
N THR A 374 -4.55 29.92 3.82
CA THR A 374 -4.26 30.24 2.42
C THR A 374 -4.88 29.20 1.49
N MET A 375 -5.16 29.58 0.24
CA MET A 375 -5.86 28.74 -0.74
C MET A 375 -5.14 27.39 -0.95
N ASP A 376 -3.81 27.36 -0.95
CA ASP A 376 -2.98 26.15 -1.05
C ASP A 376 -3.12 25.20 0.15
N ARG A 377 -3.56 25.69 1.31
CA ARG A 377 -3.71 24.92 2.55
C ARG A 377 -5.11 24.38 2.78
N ILE A 378 -6.06 24.72 1.91
CA ILE A 378 -7.43 24.24 1.98
C ILE A 378 -7.63 23.17 0.89
N PRO A 379 -7.82 21.89 1.25
CA PRO A 379 -7.87 20.79 0.29
C PRO A 379 -8.89 21.02 -0.84
N GLN A 380 -10.11 21.45 -0.50
CA GLN A 380 -11.14 21.73 -1.49
C GLN A 380 -10.67 22.76 -2.52
N LEU A 381 -10.19 23.93 -2.08
CA LEU A 381 -9.74 24.99 -2.99
C LEU A 381 -8.47 24.59 -3.74
N LYS A 382 -7.50 23.97 -3.07
CA LYS A 382 -6.27 23.48 -3.68
C LYS A 382 -6.56 22.53 -4.84
N TRP A 383 -7.35 21.49 -4.63
CA TRP A 383 -7.54 20.43 -5.63
C TRP A 383 -8.55 20.77 -6.74
N THR A 384 -9.36 21.80 -6.53
CA THR A 384 -10.36 22.25 -7.53
C THR A 384 -9.93 23.48 -8.32
N LEU A 385 -9.19 24.42 -7.72
CA LEU A 385 -8.83 25.70 -8.34
C LEU A 385 -7.35 25.78 -8.74
N LEU A 386 -6.45 25.32 -7.86
CA LEU A 386 -5.00 25.46 -8.06
C LEU A 386 -4.36 24.25 -8.75
N ALA A 387 -4.88 23.05 -8.49
CA ALA A 387 -4.21 21.82 -8.87
C ALA A 387 -4.29 21.56 -10.38
N GLY A 388 -3.14 21.30 -10.98
CA GLY A 388 -2.99 20.89 -12.38
C GLY A 388 -2.84 19.38 -12.53
N GLY A 389 -2.56 18.95 -13.76
CA GLY A 389 -2.29 17.55 -14.09
C GLY A 389 -3.54 16.70 -14.28
N GLN A 390 -3.34 15.54 -14.91
CA GLN A 390 -4.40 14.56 -15.11
C GLN A 390 -4.52 13.66 -13.89
N SER A 391 -5.72 13.59 -13.31
CA SER A 391 -6.04 12.67 -12.21
C SER A 391 -6.05 11.23 -12.72
N LEU A 392 -5.47 10.30 -11.95
CA LEU A 392 -5.59 8.86 -12.19
C LEU A 392 -6.90 8.33 -11.60
N PHE A 393 -7.32 8.89 -10.48
CA PHE A 393 -8.54 8.50 -9.77
C PHE A 393 -9.60 9.59 -9.84
N ASN A 394 -10.87 9.20 -9.81
CA ASN A 394 -11.94 10.12 -9.45
C ASN A 394 -11.96 10.37 -7.92
N ASP A 395 -12.72 11.36 -7.46
CA ASP A 395 -12.74 11.73 -6.03
C ASP A 395 -13.26 10.61 -5.11
N SER A 396 -14.08 9.69 -5.63
CA SER A 396 -14.62 8.55 -4.87
C SER A 396 -13.61 7.43 -4.74
N GLU A 397 -12.93 7.09 -5.83
CA GLU A 397 -11.83 6.12 -5.85
C GLU A 397 -10.69 6.58 -4.95
N LEU A 398 -10.36 7.88 -5.00
CA LEU A 398 -9.38 8.49 -4.10
C LEU A 398 -9.77 8.28 -2.62
N ALA A 399 -11.02 8.59 -2.27
CA ALA A 399 -11.52 8.38 -0.92
C ALA A 399 -11.56 6.89 -0.52
N ALA A 400 -11.88 5.99 -1.44
CA ALA A 400 -11.88 4.54 -1.20
C ALA A 400 -10.47 4.02 -0.87
N ILE A 401 -9.45 4.45 -1.63
CA ILE A 401 -8.05 4.12 -1.34
C ILE A 401 -7.63 4.66 0.03
N ILE A 402 -8.03 5.88 0.36
CA ILE A 402 -7.73 6.47 1.67
C ILE A 402 -8.40 5.68 2.80
N LEU A 403 -9.66 5.28 2.64
CA LEU A 403 -10.34 4.44 3.62
C LEU A 403 -9.64 3.10 3.79
N ASP A 404 -9.19 2.46 2.71
CA ASP A 404 -8.41 1.22 2.77
C ASP A 404 -7.09 1.40 3.55
N ILE A 405 -6.41 2.53 3.35
CA ILE A 405 -5.22 2.91 4.13
C ILE A 405 -5.58 3.03 5.62
N LEU A 406 -6.63 3.77 5.96
CA LEU A 406 -7.04 4.00 7.35
C LEU A 406 -7.52 2.72 8.05
N ILE A 407 -8.23 1.85 7.33
CA ILE A 407 -8.65 0.52 7.81
C ILE A 407 -7.42 -0.33 8.10
N SER A 408 -6.51 -0.46 7.13
CA SER A 408 -5.29 -1.26 7.27
C SER A 408 -4.42 -0.75 8.43
N MET A 409 -4.25 0.57 8.54
CA MET A 409 -3.55 1.19 9.68
C MET A 409 -4.23 0.88 11.02
N SER A 410 -5.57 0.82 11.07
CA SER A 410 -6.33 0.50 12.28
C SER A 410 -6.29 -0.99 12.64
N GLU A 411 -6.13 -1.87 11.65
CA GLU A 411 -5.98 -3.32 11.84
C GLU A 411 -4.61 -3.70 12.40
N LEU A 412 -3.56 -2.99 11.96
CA LEU A 412 -2.20 -3.16 12.49
C LEU A 412 -2.07 -2.81 13.98
N TYR A 413 -3.01 -2.04 14.53
CA TYR A 413 -3.06 -1.69 15.95
C TYR A 413 -4.41 -2.09 16.57
N PRO A 414 -4.62 -3.39 16.89
CA PRO A 414 -5.88 -3.90 17.41
C PRO A 414 -6.23 -3.32 18.79
N SER A 415 -7.53 -3.32 19.13
CA SER A 415 -8.01 -2.89 20.46
C SER A 415 -7.90 -3.99 21.52
N ARG A 416 -7.69 -5.24 21.08
CA ARG A 416 -7.53 -6.43 21.93
C ARG A 416 -6.28 -7.18 21.51
N ASP A 417 -5.59 -7.73 22.50
CA ASP A 417 -4.45 -8.60 22.27
C ASP A 417 -4.94 -9.93 21.68
N GLN A 418 -4.26 -10.38 20.61
CA GLN A 418 -4.63 -11.56 19.85
C GLN A 418 -4.45 -12.85 20.65
N VAL A 419 -3.54 -12.86 21.63
CA VAL A 419 -3.19 -14.07 22.38
C VAL A 419 -4.13 -14.33 23.56
N ASN A 420 -4.43 -13.30 24.34
CA ASN A 420 -5.19 -13.42 25.59
C ASN A 420 -6.57 -12.73 25.55
N GLY A 421 -6.89 -12.01 24.47
CA GLY A 421 -8.15 -11.26 24.32
C GLY A 421 -8.28 -10.02 25.22
N ALA A 422 -7.22 -9.64 25.95
CA ALA A 422 -7.21 -8.52 26.87
C ALA A 422 -7.34 -7.19 26.13
N ILE A 423 -8.04 -6.24 26.74
CA ILE A 423 -8.23 -4.91 26.17
C ILE A 423 -6.89 -4.15 26.23
N ILE A 424 -6.41 -3.70 25.08
CA ILE A 424 -5.15 -2.95 24.97
C ILE A 424 -5.38 -1.51 25.41
N ARG A 425 -4.61 -1.07 26.42
CA ARG A 425 -4.58 0.31 26.90
C ARG A 425 -3.12 0.80 27.02
N PRO A 426 -2.83 2.08 26.71
CA PRO A 426 -3.75 3.12 26.22
C PRO A 426 -4.34 2.81 24.84
N PHE A 427 -5.51 3.38 24.52
CA PHE A 427 -6.19 3.13 23.24
C PHE A 427 -5.25 3.44 22.06
N PRO A 428 -5.20 2.59 21.01
CA PRO A 428 -4.26 2.75 19.90
C PRO A 428 -4.25 4.16 19.31
N LYS A 429 -3.05 4.69 19.04
CA LYS A 429 -2.87 6.10 18.63
C LYS A 429 -3.65 6.45 17.37
N ILE A 430 -3.66 5.57 16.35
CA ILE A 430 -4.45 5.77 15.12
C ILE A 430 -5.95 5.88 15.43
N LYS A 431 -6.49 4.99 16.27
CA LYS A 431 -7.89 5.00 16.66
C LYS A 431 -8.24 6.23 17.50
N ARG A 432 -7.34 6.68 18.38
CA ARG A 432 -7.49 7.94 19.12
C ARG A 432 -7.59 9.14 18.18
N LEU A 433 -6.71 9.22 17.17
CA LEU A 433 -6.74 10.31 16.19
C LEU A 433 -8.01 10.26 15.32
N LEU A 434 -8.45 9.07 14.90
CA LEU A 434 -9.68 8.92 14.13
C LEU A 434 -10.94 9.24 14.93
N ASN A 435 -10.90 9.09 16.26
CA ASN A 435 -11.98 9.48 17.17
C ASN A 435 -11.92 10.95 17.61
N ASP A 436 -10.91 11.70 17.17
CA ASP A 436 -10.79 13.12 17.49
C ASP A 436 -11.95 13.92 16.84
N PRO A 437 -12.51 14.95 17.51
CA PRO A 437 -13.59 15.76 16.97
C PRO A 437 -13.24 16.47 15.66
N THR A 438 -11.95 16.63 15.32
CA THR A 438 -11.52 17.19 14.03
C THR A 438 -11.43 16.16 12.91
N CYS A 439 -11.68 14.88 13.20
CA CYS A 439 -11.48 13.76 12.28
C CYS A 439 -12.73 12.89 12.13
N LEU A 440 -13.32 12.44 13.24
CA LEU A 440 -14.46 11.52 13.24
C LEU A 440 -15.67 12.05 12.45
N PRO A 441 -16.09 13.33 12.59
CA PRO A 441 -17.22 13.84 11.82
C PRO A 441 -16.98 13.73 10.32
N HIS A 442 -15.78 14.04 9.83
CA HIS A 442 -15.45 13.96 8.41
C HIS A 442 -15.48 12.53 7.85
N VAL A 443 -15.13 11.53 8.66
CA VAL A 443 -15.29 10.11 8.29
C VAL A 443 -16.77 9.75 8.21
N VAL A 444 -17.57 10.14 9.21
CA VAL A 444 -18.99 9.81 9.31
C VAL A 444 -19.82 10.52 8.23
N GLN A 445 -19.49 11.76 7.90
CA GLN A 445 -20.18 12.57 6.89
C GLN A 445 -20.15 11.93 5.50
N LEU A 446 -19.12 11.13 5.18
CA LEU A 446 -19.04 10.44 3.89
C LEU A 446 -20.19 9.45 3.65
N LEU A 447 -20.93 9.04 4.69
CA LEU A 447 -22.16 8.27 4.54
C LEU A 447 -23.22 9.03 3.72
N LEU A 448 -23.23 10.36 3.78
CA LEU A 448 -24.11 11.23 2.97
C LEU A 448 -23.71 11.29 1.49
N THR A 449 -22.60 10.64 1.12
CA THR A 449 -22.26 10.48 -0.29
C THR A 449 -23.05 9.34 -0.96
N PHE A 450 -23.71 8.50 -0.14
CA PHE A 450 -24.57 7.36 -0.51
C PHE A 450 -23.96 6.38 -1.53
N ASP A 451 -22.64 6.36 -1.68
CA ASP A 451 -21.96 5.41 -2.55
C ASP A 451 -21.74 4.08 -1.81
N PRO A 452 -22.25 2.95 -2.34
CA PRO A 452 -22.18 1.66 -1.66
C PRO A 452 -20.77 1.24 -1.27
N ASN A 453 -19.78 1.49 -2.15
CA ASN A 453 -18.39 1.12 -1.91
C ASN A 453 -17.78 1.93 -0.75
N LEU A 454 -17.97 3.26 -0.74
CA LEU A 454 -17.54 4.08 0.38
C LEU A 454 -18.26 3.74 1.68
N VAL A 455 -19.59 3.55 1.64
CA VAL A 455 -20.39 3.21 2.83
C VAL A 455 -19.89 1.91 3.47
N GLU A 456 -19.62 0.88 2.68
CA GLU A 456 -19.08 -0.39 3.19
C GLU A 456 -17.74 -0.20 3.90
N LYS A 457 -16.79 0.51 3.27
CA LYS A 457 -15.47 0.80 3.86
C LYS A 457 -15.56 1.65 5.12
N ILE A 458 -16.44 2.66 5.12
CA ILE A 458 -16.68 3.50 6.31
C ILE A 458 -17.19 2.64 7.46
N VAL A 459 -18.13 1.73 7.22
CA VAL A 459 -18.68 0.86 8.27
C VAL A 459 -17.64 -0.10 8.81
N ILE A 460 -16.79 -0.66 7.94
CA ILE A 460 -15.64 -1.47 8.38
C ILE A 460 -14.75 -0.66 9.32
N LEU A 461 -14.39 0.57 8.93
CA LEU A 461 -13.58 1.46 9.76
C LEU A 461 -14.28 1.79 11.08
N LEU A 462 -15.55 2.19 11.04
CA LEU A 462 -16.34 2.53 12.23
C LEU A 462 -16.43 1.36 13.20
N ASN A 463 -16.67 0.13 12.74
CA ASN A 463 -16.67 -1.07 13.58
C ASN A 463 -15.31 -1.31 14.27
N LYS A 464 -14.18 -1.02 13.60
CA LYS A 464 -12.85 -1.07 14.24
C LYS A 464 -12.66 0.06 15.27
N LEU A 465 -13.31 1.20 15.07
CA LEU A 465 -13.24 2.35 15.97
C LEU A 465 -14.15 2.21 17.18
N THR A 466 -15.26 1.48 17.11
CA THR A 466 -16.20 1.31 18.24
C THR A 466 -15.76 0.25 19.23
N GLN A 467 -14.99 -0.76 18.79
CA GLN A 467 -14.52 -1.85 19.65
C GLN A 467 -13.69 -1.36 20.85
N ASP A 468 -14.24 -1.57 22.05
CA ASP A 468 -13.65 -1.17 23.35
C ASP A 468 -13.27 0.32 23.44
N ASN A 469 -14.05 1.17 22.78
CA ASN A 469 -13.81 2.60 22.71
C ASN A 469 -14.36 3.35 23.93
N PRO A 470 -13.51 4.10 24.67
CA PRO A 470 -13.97 4.88 25.83
C PRO A 470 -14.88 6.06 25.45
N LEU A 471 -14.85 6.53 24.22
CA LEU A 471 -15.65 7.65 23.71
C LEU A 471 -16.93 7.20 23.00
N LEU A 472 -17.24 5.90 23.04
CA LEU A 472 -18.39 5.32 22.32
C LEU A 472 -19.72 5.99 22.68
N ALA A 473 -19.87 6.43 23.93
CA ALA A 473 -21.10 7.06 24.42
C ALA A 473 -21.46 8.38 23.73
N GLN A 474 -20.50 9.03 23.06
CA GLN A 474 -20.69 10.32 22.38
C GLN A 474 -20.76 10.18 20.85
N PHE A 475 -20.69 8.97 20.30
CA PHE A 475 -20.68 8.75 18.84
C PHE A 475 -21.91 9.35 18.15
N TYR A 476 -23.06 9.32 18.82
CA TYR A 476 -24.32 9.86 18.29
C TYR A 476 -24.22 11.35 17.91
N MET A 477 -23.33 12.13 18.55
CA MET A 477 -23.12 13.54 18.27
C MET A 477 -22.57 13.83 16.87
N THR A 478 -22.08 12.81 16.15
CA THR A 478 -21.61 12.97 14.78
C THR A 478 -22.72 12.89 13.73
N GLY A 479 -23.96 12.56 14.13
CA GLY A 479 -25.07 12.31 13.22
C GLY A 479 -25.03 10.93 12.55
N VAL A 480 -24.13 10.04 12.96
CA VAL A 480 -23.93 8.71 12.33
C VAL A 480 -25.23 7.92 12.16
N PHE A 481 -26.11 7.92 13.17
CA PHE A 481 -27.38 7.20 13.11
C PHE A 481 -28.33 7.78 12.06
N TYR A 482 -28.36 9.11 11.91
CA TYR A 482 -29.14 9.77 10.87
C TYR A 482 -28.63 9.41 9.48
N PHE A 483 -27.32 9.51 9.27
CA PHE A 483 -26.73 9.27 7.95
C PHE A 483 -26.83 7.80 7.52
N ILE A 484 -26.69 6.86 8.47
CA ILE A 484 -26.90 5.42 8.22
C ILE A 484 -28.35 5.14 7.79
N LEU A 485 -29.34 5.66 8.50
CA LEU A 485 -30.75 5.36 8.23
C LEU A 485 -31.28 5.99 6.94
N MET A 486 -30.60 7.02 6.43
CA MET A 486 -30.88 7.60 5.11
C MET A 486 -30.33 6.76 3.95
N TYR A 487 -29.47 5.79 4.22
CA TYR A 487 -28.87 4.97 3.18
C TYR A 487 -29.91 4.02 2.56
N THR A 488 -30.02 4.08 1.22
CA THR A 488 -31.01 3.32 0.44
C THR A 488 -30.42 2.12 -0.29
N GLY A 489 -29.11 1.89 -0.23
CA GLY A 489 -28.48 0.73 -0.87
C GLY A 489 -28.79 -0.60 -0.18
N SER A 490 -28.45 -1.71 -0.83
CA SER A 490 -28.78 -3.07 -0.38
C SER A 490 -27.79 -3.68 0.62
N ASN A 491 -26.56 -3.17 0.68
CA ASN A 491 -25.49 -3.64 1.58
C ASN A 491 -25.65 -3.11 3.02
N ILE A 492 -26.82 -3.37 3.63
CA ILE A 492 -27.18 -2.87 4.96
C ILE A 492 -26.69 -3.78 6.09
N LEU A 493 -26.34 -5.03 5.81
CA LEU A 493 -25.91 -5.96 6.85
C LEU A 493 -24.76 -5.42 7.74
N PRO A 494 -23.66 -4.89 7.20
CA PRO A 494 -22.61 -4.27 8.02
C PRO A 494 -23.13 -3.11 8.87
N LEU A 495 -24.05 -2.31 8.33
CA LEU A 495 -24.71 -1.21 9.06
C LEU A 495 -25.58 -1.73 10.20
N GLY A 496 -26.32 -2.82 9.97
CA GLY A 496 -27.11 -3.49 11.00
C GLY A 496 -26.24 -3.99 12.16
N HIS A 497 -25.06 -4.55 11.88
CA HIS A 497 -24.10 -4.93 12.92
C HIS A 497 -23.63 -3.72 13.74
N PHE A 498 -23.29 -2.62 13.06
CA PHE A 498 -22.91 -1.38 13.71
C PHE A 498 -24.04 -0.84 14.59
N LEU A 499 -25.28 -0.78 14.08
CA LEU A 499 -26.45 -0.30 14.81
C LEU A 499 -26.70 -1.14 16.06
N LYS A 500 -26.75 -2.47 15.93
CA LYS A 500 -26.91 -3.41 17.06
C LYS A 500 -25.86 -3.20 18.14
N TYR A 501 -24.60 -3.01 17.74
CA TYR A 501 -23.51 -2.84 18.70
C TYR A 501 -23.55 -1.48 19.43
N THR A 502 -24.09 -0.44 18.80
CA THR A 502 -23.89 0.94 19.25
C THR A 502 -25.14 1.62 19.81
N HIS A 503 -26.35 1.22 19.42
CA HIS A 503 -27.55 2.04 19.68
C HIS A 503 -27.95 2.16 21.16
N LEU A 504 -27.60 1.17 22.00
CA LEU A 504 -27.78 1.21 23.47
C LEU A 504 -26.53 1.67 24.23
N ALA A 505 -25.40 1.84 23.53
CA ALA A 505 -24.14 2.25 24.14
C ALA A 505 -23.97 3.79 24.22
N GLN A 506 -24.95 4.54 23.71
CA GLN A 506 -24.91 6.01 23.66
C GLN A 506 -25.37 6.63 24.99
N ALA A 507 -24.77 7.74 25.40
CA ALA A 507 -25.24 8.56 26.52
C ALA A 507 -26.41 9.47 26.10
N PHE A 508 -27.37 8.90 25.39
CA PHE A 508 -28.56 9.61 24.90
C PHE A 508 -29.59 9.68 26.04
N ARG A 509 -29.90 10.92 26.48
CA ARG A 509 -30.71 11.27 27.67
C ARG A 509 -30.06 10.87 29.01
N SER A 510 -29.45 11.86 29.67
CA SER A 510 -28.91 11.78 31.03
C SER A 510 -29.98 11.43 32.07
N ASP A 511 -29.56 10.75 33.13
CA ASP A 511 -30.35 10.09 34.20
C ASP A 511 -31.45 10.93 34.88
N GLU A 512 -31.55 12.25 34.66
CA GLU A 512 -32.52 13.13 35.34
C GLU A 512 -33.97 12.98 34.85
N GLN A 513 -34.21 12.66 33.58
CA GLN A 513 -35.57 12.32 33.10
C GLN A 513 -35.94 10.87 33.43
N GLN A 514 -34.94 9.99 33.60
CA GLN A 514 -35.13 8.57 33.88
C GLN A 514 -35.59 8.29 35.33
N GLN A 515 -35.35 9.21 36.27
CA GLN A 515 -35.79 9.06 37.66
C GLN A 515 -37.26 9.48 37.91
N LYS A 516 -37.90 10.24 37.01
CA LYS A 516 -39.27 10.73 37.23
C LYS A 516 -40.37 9.76 36.79
N SER A 517 -40.07 8.86 35.85
CA SER A 517 -40.96 7.78 35.43
C SER A 517 -40.48 6.48 36.08
N GLY A 518 -41.01 6.14 37.26
CA GLY A 518 -40.74 4.88 37.96
C GLY A 518 -41.23 3.61 37.24
N GLU A 519 -41.37 3.66 35.93
CA GLU A 519 -41.80 2.57 35.07
C GLU A 519 -40.59 1.88 34.45
N LYS A 520 -40.73 0.58 34.21
CA LYS A 520 -39.66 -0.34 33.78
C LYS A 520 -38.79 0.25 32.67
N LYS A 521 -37.49 -0.03 32.74
CA LYS A 521 -36.43 0.30 31.78
C LYS A 521 -36.80 -0.09 30.34
N ASP A 522 -37.56 0.75 29.67
CA ASP A 522 -37.98 0.51 28.30
C ASP A 522 -36.80 0.81 27.35
N ILE A 523 -36.45 -0.19 26.56
CA ILE A 523 -35.35 -0.18 25.59
C ILE A 523 -35.55 0.97 24.59
N TYR A 524 -36.81 1.29 24.29
CA TYR A 524 -37.21 2.37 23.40
C TYR A 524 -36.62 3.72 23.80
N PHE A 525 -36.74 4.10 25.09
CA PHE A 525 -36.28 5.41 25.57
C PHE A 525 -34.76 5.50 25.77
N ARG A 526 -34.06 4.36 25.91
CA ARG A 526 -32.60 4.32 26.04
C ARG A 526 -31.88 4.32 24.70
N SER A 527 -32.54 3.81 23.66
CA SER A 527 -32.00 3.73 22.31
C SER A 527 -32.02 5.10 21.62
N ILE A 528 -30.89 5.50 21.03
CA ILE A 528 -30.85 6.67 20.11
C ILE A 528 -31.81 6.49 18.92
N LEU A 529 -32.10 5.24 18.55
CA LEU A 529 -33.01 4.91 17.46
C LEU A 529 -34.49 5.12 17.85
N GLY A 530 -34.83 5.25 19.14
CA GLY A 530 -36.22 5.40 19.61
C GLY A 530 -36.95 6.59 19.02
N HIS A 531 -36.24 7.68 18.71
CA HIS A 531 -36.86 8.87 18.11
C HIS A 531 -37.10 8.72 16.60
N ILE A 532 -36.51 7.70 15.97
CA ILE A 532 -36.46 7.54 14.53
C ILE A 532 -37.27 6.32 14.09
N LEU A 533 -37.03 5.16 14.70
CA LEU A 533 -37.66 3.88 14.35
C LEU A 533 -38.82 3.54 15.29
N PRO A 534 -39.84 2.80 14.82
CA PRO A 534 -40.87 2.23 15.69
C PRO A 534 -40.26 1.32 16.76
N GLU A 535 -40.92 1.24 17.91
CA GLU A 535 -40.50 0.40 19.04
C GLU A 535 -40.29 -1.06 18.62
N ALA A 536 -41.20 -1.62 17.82
CA ALA A 536 -41.11 -2.96 17.28
C ALA A 536 -39.79 -3.24 16.53
N MET A 537 -39.30 -2.28 15.73
CA MET A 537 -38.05 -2.45 14.97
C MET A 537 -36.81 -2.48 15.88
N ILE A 538 -36.85 -1.76 17.01
CA ILE A 538 -35.77 -1.75 18.00
C ILE A 538 -35.79 -3.05 18.81
N CYS A 539 -36.97 -3.50 19.25
CA CYS A 539 -37.12 -4.80 19.88
C CYS A 539 -36.70 -5.93 18.95
N TYR A 540 -37.02 -5.83 17.66
CA TYR A 540 -36.62 -6.83 16.66
C TYR A 540 -35.10 -6.86 16.47
N LEU A 541 -34.45 -5.71 16.34
CA LEU A 541 -32.99 -5.61 16.32
C LEU A 541 -32.37 -6.27 17.57
N GLU A 542 -33.00 -6.06 18.73
CA GLU A 542 -32.50 -6.60 19.98
C GLU A 542 -32.62 -8.12 20.10
N ASN A 543 -33.79 -8.66 19.76
CA ASN A 543 -34.15 -10.07 19.93
C ASN A 543 -33.61 -10.98 18.82
N TYR A 544 -33.59 -10.48 17.58
CA TYR A 544 -33.29 -11.28 16.39
C TYR A 544 -31.92 -10.98 15.76
N GLY A 545 -31.27 -9.90 16.15
CA GLY A 545 -29.94 -9.51 15.69
C GLY A 545 -29.94 -8.78 14.35
N SER A 546 -28.73 -8.44 13.89
CA SER A 546 -28.50 -7.56 12.74
C SER A 546 -28.88 -8.16 11.39
N GLU A 547 -28.73 -9.48 11.21
CA GLU A 547 -29.06 -10.16 9.95
C GLU A 547 -30.55 -10.09 9.63
N LYS A 548 -31.37 -10.50 10.60
CA LYS A 548 -32.83 -10.45 10.47
C LYS A 548 -33.30 -9.00 10.39
N PHE A 549 -32.73 -8.09 11.19
CA PHE A 549 -33.05 -6.67 11.08
C PHE A 549 -32.78 -6.10 9.69
N ALA A 550 -31.65 -6.44 9.05
CA ALA A 550 -31.34 -5.96 7.71
C ALA A 550 -32.34 -6.48 6.66
N GLN A 551 -32.81 -7.72 6.80
CA GLN A 551 -33.88 -8.28 5.97
C GLN A 551 -35.19 -7.51 6.18
N MET A 552 -35.57 -7.29 7.45
CA MET A 552 -36.77 -6.54 7.80
C MET A 552 -36.75 -5.12 7.28
N PHE A 553 -35.63 -4.41 7.45
CA PHE A 553 -35.48 -3.02 7.06
C PHE A 553 -35.57 -2.81 5.53
N LEU A 554 -35.11 -3.80 4.74
CA LEU A 554 -35.15 -3.75 3.27
C LEU A 554 -36.48 -4.21 2.67
N GLY A 555 -37.25 -5.03 3.37
CA GLY A 555 -38.51 -5.59 2.86
C GLY A 555 -39.75 -4.86 3.37
N GLU A 556 -40.90 -5.47 3.07
CA GLU A 556 -42.21 -5.07 3.58
C GLU A 556 -42.76 -6.21 4.41
N PHE A 557 -43.15 -5.89 5.65
CA PHE A 557 -43.60 -6.87 6.60
C PHE A 557 -44.80 -6.33 7.36
N ASP A 558 -45.82 -7.17 7.41
CA ASP A 558 -47.08 -6.91 8.09
C ASP A 558 -47.39 -8.16 8.91
N GLN A 559 -46.79 -8.25 10.10
CA GLN A 559 -46.82 -9.43 10.97
C GLN A 559 -47.05 -9.02 12.43
N PRO A 560 -47.52 -9.93 13.30
CA PRO A 560 -47.76 -9.63 14.71
C PRO A 560 -46.57 -9.03 15.46
N GLU A 561 -45.33 -9.38 15.09
CA GLU A 561 -44.12 -8.85 15.75
C GLU A 561 -43.64 -7.51 15.19
N THR A 562 -43.94 -7.23 13.92
CA THR A 562 -43.36 -6.11 13.18
C THR A 562 -44.28 -5.67 12.05
N ILE A 563 -44.59 -4.38 12.05
CA ILE A 563 -45.25 -3.68 10.95
C ILE A 563 -44.22 -2.69 10.41
N TRP A 564 -43.73 -2.94 9.20
CA TRP A 564 -42.74 -2.12 8.51
C TRP A 564 -42.99 -2.14 7.01
N SER A 565 -43.32 -0.99 6.43
CA SER A 565 -43.59 -0.86 5.00
C SER A 565 -42.62 0.09 4.30
N ASN A 566 -42.58 0.04 2.97
CA ASN A 566 -41.81 1.00 2.18
C ASN A 566 -42.27 2.45 2.41
N GLU A 567 -43.56 2.67 2.71
CA GLU A 567 -44.08 3.98 3.06
C GLU A 567 -43.53 4.49 4.39
N MET A 568 -43.47 3.63 5.42
CA MET A 568 -42.87 3.97 6.70
C MET A 568 -41.37 4.26 6.54
N ARG A 569 -40.65 3.45 5.76
CA ARG A 569 -39.24 3.70 5.44
C ARG A 569 -39.04 5.03 4.71
N ARG A 570 -39.90 5.35 3.74
CA ARG A 570 -39.86 6.62 3.01
C ARG A 570 -40.13 7.81 3.94
N LEU A 571 -41.17 7.73 4.77
CA LEU A 571 -41.50 8.76 5.75
C LEU A 571 -40.33 9.02 6.70
N MET A 572 -39.67 7.97 7.18
CA MET A 572 -38.48 8.07 8.02
C MET A 572 -37.37 8.86 7.31
N ILE A 573 -37.03 8.47 6.09
CA ILE A 573 -35.99 9.14 5.29
C ILE A 573 -36.36 10.61 5.04
N GLU A 574 -37.62 10.91 4.72
CA GLU A 574 -38.10 12.29 4.51
C GLU A 574 -37.97 13.14 5.77
N LYS A 575 -38.35 12.62 6.94
CA LYS A 575 -38.22 13.36 8.21
C LYS A 575 -36.77 13.61 8.58
N ILE A 576 -35.88 12.64 8.36
CA ILE A 576 -34.44 12.85 8.56
C ILE A 576 -33.89 13.85 7.53
N ALA A 577 -34.33 13.78 6.27
CA ALA A 577 -33.89 14.71 5.23
C ALA A 577 -34.29 16.16 5.56
N VAL A 578 -35.52 16.39 6.04
CA VAL A 578 -35.96 17.70 6.55
C VAL A 578 -35.11 18.16 7.73
N HIS A 579 -34.79 17.25 8.66
CA HIS A 579 -33.92 17.56 9.79
C HIS A 579 -32.48 17.94 9.37
N LEU A 580 -32.00 17.42 8.23
CA LEU A 580 -30.69 17.71 7.67
C LEU A 580 -30.73 18.74 6.52
N ALA A 581 -31.87 19.39 6.28
CA ALA A 581 -32.08 20.28 5.13
C ALA A 581 -31.13 21.49 5.17
N ASP A 582 -30.84 22.01 6.36
CA ASP A 582 -29.90 23.13 6.52
C ASP A 582 -28.45 22.69 6.37
N TYR A 583 -28.14 21.42 6.63
CA TYR A 583 -26.75 20.93 6.69
C TYR A 583 -26.26 20.33 5.37
N SER A 584 -27.10 19.53 4.70
CA SER A 584 -26.69 18.80 3.50
C SER A 584 -26.22 19.71 2.35
N PRO A 585 -26.85 20.87 2.06
CA PRO A 585 -26.38 21.79 1.01
C PRO A 585 -25.08 22.50 1.41
N ARG A 586 -24.91 22.83 2.71
CA ARG A 586 -23.69 23.44 3.24
C ARG A 586 -22.47 22.55 3.06
N LEU A 587 -22.63 21.24 3.27
CA LEU A 587 -21.56 20.25 3.07
C LEU A 587 -21.11 20.18 1.59
N MET A 588 -22.03 20.40 0.65
CA MET A 588 -21.70 20.42 -0.78
C MET A 588 -20.95 21.69 -1.20
N SER A 589 -21.22 22.82 -0.55
CA SER A 589 -20.49 24.08 -0.76
C SER A 589 -19.14 24.09 -0.02
N ASN A 590 -19.08 23.52 1.19
CA ASN A 590 -17.90 23.45 2.04
C ASN A 590 -17.74 22.03 2.61
N VAL A 591 -16.81 21.26 2.06
CA VAL A 591 -16.56 19.87 2.49
C VAL A 591 -15.95 19.76 3.88
N SER A 592 -15.53 20.88 4.47
CA SER A 592 -15.03 20.95 5.86
C SER A 592 -16.13 21.33 6.87
N ALA A 593 -17.37 21.54 6.43
CA ALA A 593 -18.49 21.83 7.31
C ALA A 593 -18.73 20.66 8.28
N ILE A 594 -18.89 20.95 9.57
CA ILE A 594 -19.13 19.95 10.62
C ILE A 594 -20.61 19.94 10.97
N TYR A 595 -21.21 18.75 11.01
CA TYR A 595 -22.60 18.60 11.45
C TYR A 595 -22.69 18.91 12.95
N SER A 596 -23.57 19.84 13.31
CA SER A 596 -23.89 20.12 14.70
C SER A 596 -25.07 19.26 15.10
N TYR A 597 -24.84 18.31 16.01
CA TYR A 597 -25.91 17.44 16.48
C TYR A 597 -27.06 18.23 17.10
N CYS A 598 -28.26 17.90 16.67
CA CYS A 598 -29.49 18.30 17.31
C CYS A 598 -30.43 17.10 17.34
N THR A 599 -31.27 17.01 18.37
CA THR A 599 -32.19 15.89 18.53
C THR A 599 -33.34 16.02 17.54
N ILE A 600 -33.54 15.00 16.71
CA ILE A 600 -34.73 14.90 15.85
C ILE A 600 -36.01 14.77 16.71
N PRO A 601 -37.11 15.45 16.37
CA PRO A 601 -38.42 15.17 16.94
C PRO A 601 -38.80 13.70 16.72
N ILE A 602 -39.59 13.12 17.64
CA ILE A 602 -40.05 11.73 17.51
C ILE A 602 -40.86 11.60 16.20
N ILE A 603 -40.48 10.63 15.37
CA ILE A 603 -41.19 10.33 14.13
C ILE A 603 -42.44 9.52 14.49
N ASN A 604 -43.61 10.14 14.28
CA ASN A 604 -44.89 9.45 14.40
C ASN A 604 -45.24 8.79 13.05
N TYR A 605 -45.63 7.52 13.10
CA TYR A 605 -46.00 6.72 11.94
C TYR A 605 -47.53 6.60 11.87
N PRO A 606 -48.20 7.22 10.88
CA PRO A 606 -49.65 7.12 10.73
C PRO A 606 -50.16 5.69 10.62
N GLN A 607 -49.35 4.80 10.04
CA GLN A 607 -49.65 3.37 9.90
C GLN A 607 -49.82 2.66 11.26
N LEU A 608 -49.27 3.20 12.34
CA LEU A 608 -49.28 2.59 13.68
C LEU A 608 -50.24 3.29 14.66
N GLU A 609 -50.95 4.35 14.27
CA GLU A 609 -51.80 5.13 15.19
C GLU A 609 -52.92 4.30 15.82
N ASN A 610 -53.42 3.29 15.10
CA ASN A 610 -54.49 2.40 15.58
C ASN A 610 -53.96 1.04 16.08
N GLU A 611 -52.64 0.89 16.18
CA GLU A 611 -52.00 -0.36 16.59
C GLU A 611 -51.50 -0.24 18.03
N LEU A 612 -51.91 -1.18 18.89
CA LEU A 612 -51.41 -1.24 20.27
C LEU A 612 -50.24 -2.21 20.34
N PHE A 613 -49.04 -1.66 20.54
CA PHE A 613 -47.82 -2.44 20.70
C PHE A 613 -47.63 -2.81 22.18
N CYS A 614 -47.49 -4.11 22.45
CA CYS A 614 -47.26 -4.64 23.79
C CYS A 614 -45.99 -5.51 23.78
N ASN A 615 -44.88 -4.91 24.23
CA ASN A 615 -43.54 -5.51 24.37
C ASN A 615 -42.92 -6.02 23.06
N THR A 616 -43.50 -7.06 22.46
CA THR A 616 -42.98 -7.70 21.24
C THR A 616 -44.05 -7.82 20.17
N TYR A 617 -45.33 -7.63 20.50
CA TYR A 617 -46.44 -7.93 19.59
C TYR A 617 -47.40 -6.75 19.45
N TYR A 618 -47.84 -6.50 18.23
CA TYR A 618 -49.01 -5.70 17.91
C TYR A 618 -50.27 -6.52 18.19
N LEU A 619 -51.04 -6.13 19.20
CA LEU A 619 -52.14 -6.95 19.72
C LEU A 619 -53.23 -7.22 18.69
N ARG A 620 -53.53 -6.23 17.84
CA ARG A 620 -54.54 -6.39 16.79
C ARG A 620 -54.16 -7.51 15.81
N HIS A 621 -52.90 -7.55 15.40
CA HIS A 621 -52.37 -8.56 14.48
C HIS A 621 -52.21 -9.91 15.17
N LEU A 622 -51.81 -9.94 16.44
CA LEU A 622 -51.73 -11.18 17.22
C LEU A 622 -53.09 -11.84 17.43
N CYS A 623 -54.16 -11.05 17.60
CA CYS A 623 -55.53 -11.55 17.76
C CYS A 623 -56.22 -11.91 16.44
N ASP A 624 -55.61 -11.65 15.28
CA ASP A 624 -56.14 -12.03 13.97
C ASP A 624 -55.76 -13.48 13.62
N GLU A 625 -56.47 -14.43 14.23
CA GLU A 625 -56.26 -15.87 14.04
C GLU A 625 -56.57 -16.34 12.60
N GLN A 626 -57.29 -15.53 11.80
CA GLN A 626 -57.58 -15.85 10.41
C GLN A 626 -56.38 -15.59 9.51
N LYS A 627 -55.69 -14.46 9.72
CA LYS A 627 -54.51 -14.07 8.94
C LYS A 627 -53.22 -14.71 9.47
N PHE A 628 -53.12 -14.93 10.79
CA PHE A 628 -51.95 -15.49 11.46
C PHE A 628 -52.31 -16.66 12.38
N PRO A 629 -52.70 -17.82 11.82
CA PRO A 629 -53.01 -18.99 12.63
C PRO A 629 -51.77 -19.50 13.37
N GLU A 630 -51.92 -19.80 14.67
CA GLU A 630 -50.89 -20.38 15.54
C GLU A 630 -49.56 -19.59 15.60
N TRP A 631 -49.62 -18.24 15.61
CA TRP A 631 -48.40 -17.43 15.70
C TRP A 631 -47.60 -17.73 17.00
N PRO A 632 -46.29 -18.01 16.91
CA PRO A 632 -45.50 -18.38 18.09
C PRO A 632 -45.30 -17.20 19.03
N ILE A 633 -45.73 -17.36 20.28
CA ILE A 633 -45.48 -16.40 21.38
C ILE A 633 -44.19 -16.79 22.09
N ARG A 634 -43.29 -15.84 22.32
CA ARG A 634 -41.96 -16.04 22.91
C ARG A 634 -41.80 -15.41 24.28
#